data_AF-A0A4D7ATC2-F1
#
_entry.id   AF-A0A4D7ATC2-F1
#
_cell.length_a   1.000
_cell.length_b   1.000
_cell.length_c   1.000
_cell.angle_alpha   90.00
_cell.angle_beta   90.00
_cell.angle_gamma   90.00
#
_symmetry.space_group_name_H-M   'P 1'
#
loop_
_entity.id
_entity.type
_entity.pdbx_description
1 polymer ?
#
loop_
_entity_poly.entity_id
_entity_poly.type
_entity_poly.pdbx_seq_one_letter_code
_entity_poly.pdbx_strand_id
1 'polypeptide(L)' 'MPQTNFDRITASPEVLAAFLASLPCLEAPWDDAFHRVFCDNCQTTDCPQVCPHEAERNSPAWWLELEVQANGEPGF' A
#
# COMPACT_ATOMS: atom_id res chain seq x y z
N MET A 1 26.51 -17.04 4.66
CA MET A 1 25.34 -17.78 4.13
C MET A 1 24.88 -17.02 2.89
N PRO A 2 24.47 -17.69 1.80
CA PRO A 2 23.95 -16.97 0.64
C PRO A 2 22.64 -16.26 1.01
N GLN A 3 22.42 -15.07 0.44
CA GLN A 3 21.22 -14.27 0.66
C GLN A 3 19.99 -15.03 0.14
N THR A 4 18.94 -15.10 0.95
CA THR A 4 17.70 -15.79 0.57
C THR A 4 16.83 -14.91 -0.33
N ASN A 5 15.83 -15.50 -0.99
CA ASN A 5 14.84 -14.71 -1.74
C ASN A 5 14.06 -13.77 -0.83
N PHE A 6 13.80 -14.18 0.42
CA PHE A 6 13.18 -13.33 1.42
C PHE A 6 14.03 -12.09 1.67
N ASP A 7 15.32 -12.27 2.00
CA ASP A 7 16.26 -11.17 2.25
C ASP A 7 16.42 -10.22 1.05
N ARG A 8 16.18 -10.71 -0.18
CA ARG A 8 16.22 -9.89 -1.40
C ARG A 8 14.96 -9.06 -1.58
N ILE A 9 13.79 -9.62 -1.25
CA ILE A 9 12.49 -8.98 -1.45
C ILE A 9 12.21 -7.98 -0.31
N THR A 10 12.64 -8.29 0.91
CA THR A 10 12.46 -7.41 2.09
C THR A 10 13.65 -6.50 2.35
N ALA A 11 14.50 -6.27 1.34
CA ALA A 11 15.72 -5.47 1.49
C ALA A 11 15.43 -3.98 1.77
N SER A 12 14.31 -3.45 1.26
CA SER A 12 13.80 -2.12 1.57
C SER A 12 12.27 -2.06 1.32
N PRO A 13 11.56 -1.05 1.86
CA PRO A 13 10.14 -0.85 1.61
C PRO A 13 9.81 -0.71 0.12
N GLU A 14 10.66 -0.06 -0.67
CA GLU A 14 10.46 0.14 -2.11
C GLU A 14 10.57 -1.18 -2.88
N VAL A 15 11.54 -2.03 -2.52
CA VAL A 15 11.71 -3.35 -3.14
C VAL A 15 10.53 -4.26 -2.80
N LEU A 16 10.07 -4.21 -1.55
CA LEU A 16 8.88 -4.95 -1.12
C LEU A 16 7.62 -4.44 -1.83
N ALA A 17 7.42 -3.13 -1.93
CA ALA A 17 6.29 -2.52 -2.63
C ALA A 17 6.24 -2.94 -4.10
N ALA A 18 7.38 -2.89 -4.80
CA ALA A 18 7.48 -3.29 -6.20
C ALA A 18 7.16 -4.79 -6.38
N PHE A 19 7.63 -5.64 -5.46
CA PHE A 19 7.28 -7.06 -5.48
C PHE A 19 5.79 -7.27 -5.27
N LEU A 20 5.19 -6.62 -4.26
CA LEU A 20 3.76 -6.72 -3.98
C LEU A 20 2.90 -6.24 -5.16
N ALA A 21 3.27 -5.14 -5.80
CA ALA A 21 2.60 -4.61 -6.99
C ALA A 21 2.65 -5.56 -8.20
N SER A 22 3.64 -6.45 -8.25
CA SER A 22 3.78 -7.43 -9.33
C SER A 22 2.91 -8.67 -9.16
N LEU A 23 2.33 -8.88 -7.98
CA LEU A 23 1.51 -10.05 -7.70
C LEU A 23 0.11 -9.87 -8.32
N PRO A 24 -0.41 -10.88 -9.04
CA PRO A 24 -1.80 -10.86 -9.46
C PRO A 24 -2.69 -11.02 -8.22
N CYS A 25 -3.22 -9.90 -7.72
CA CYS A 25 -4.12 -9.87 -6.59
C CYS A 25 -5.44 -9.20 -7.01
N LEU A 26 -6.57 -9.84 -6.65
CA LEU A 26 -7.89 -9.27 -6.90
C LEU A 26 -8.31 -8.31 -5.78
N GLU A 27 -7.95 -8.65 -4.54
CA GLU A 27 -8.25 -7.90 -3.32
C GLU A 27 -7.02 -7.94 -2.42
N ALA A 28 -6.21 -6.89 -2.49
CA ALA A 28 -4.99 -6.82 -1.72
C ALA A 28 -5.19 -6.10 -0.38
N PRO A 29 -4.32 -6.34 0.62
CA PRO A 29 -4.43 -5.66 1.91
C PRO A 29 -4.42 -4.13 1.83
N TRP A 30 -3.68 -3.56 0.86
CA TRP A 30 -3.65 -2.11 0.63
C TRP A 30 -4.97 -1.57 0.07
N ASP A 31 -5.78 -2.38 -0.60
CA ASP A 31 -7.11 -1.98 -1.10
C ASP A 31 -8.10 -1.87 0.06
N ASP A 32 -8.07 -2.82 0.99
CA ASP A 32 -8.86 -2.76 2.23
C ASP A 32 -8.47 -1.55 3.09
N ALA A 33 -7.16 -1.27 3.20
CA ALA A 33 -6.67 -0.10 3.90
C ALA A 33 -7.12 1.20 3.21
N PHE A 34 -7.05 1.27 1.88
CA PHE A 34 -7.54 2.40 1.09
C PHE A 34 -9.03 2.65 1.34
N HIS A 35 -9.85 1.59 1.30
CA HIS A 35 -11.28 1.69 1.56
C HIS A 35 -11.55 2.25 2.96
N ARG A 36 -10.87 1.75 3.99
CA ARG A 36 -11.06 2.23 5.37
C ARG A 36 -10.61 3.67 5.60
N VAL A 37 -9.49 4.06 5.01
CA VAL A 37 -8.93 5.41 5.21
C VAL A 37 -9.72 6.45 4.43
N PHE A 38 -10.02 6.17 3.16
CA PHE A 38 -10.59 7.16 2.24
C PHE A 38 -12.06 6.93 1.92
N CYS A 39 -12.47 5.71 1.57
CA CYS A 39 -13.83 5.43 1.11
C CYS A 39 -14.86 5.46 2.24
N ASP A 40 -14.56 4.92 3.42
CA ASP A 40 -15.47 4.92 4.58
C ASP A 40 -15.84 6.34 5.03
N ASN A 41 -14.97 7.32 4.77
CA ASN A 41 -15.16 8.72 5.10
C ASN A 41 -15.57 9.57 3.87
N CYS A 42 -15.78 8.94 2.72
CA CYS A 42 -16.08 9.64 1.50
C CYS A 42 -17.55 10.11 1.49
N GLN A 43 -17.77 11.38 1.13
CA GLN A 43 -19.11 11.97 1.11
C GLN A 43 -19.90 11.63 -0.17
N THR A 44 -19.24 11.04 -1.17
CA THR A 44 -19.88 10.64 -2.42
C THR A 44 -20.47 9.24 -2.29
N THR A 45 -21.74 9.10 -2.67
CA THR A 45 -22.45 7.80 -2.71
C THR A 45 -21.81 6.81 -3.68
N ASP A 46 -21.25 7.32 -4.79
CA ASP A 46 -20.59 6.54 -5.84
C ASP A 46 -19.19 7.09 -6.11
N CYS A 47 -18.28 6.23 -6.58
CA CYS A 47 -16.94 6.67 -6.95
C CYS A 47 -17.00 7.73 -8.07
N PRO A 48 -16.42 8.93 -7.86
CA PRO A 48 -16.34 9.94 -8.91
C PRO A 48 -15.45 9.47 -10.06
N GLN A 49 -15.60 10.09 -11.24
CA GLN A 49 -14.75 9.78 -12.42
C GLN A 49 -13.25 10.01 -12.15
N VAL A 50 -12.93 10.91 -11.22
CA VAL A 50 -11.56 11.15 -10.76
C VAL A 50 -11.57 11.08 -9.25
N CYS A 51 -10.94 10.05 -8.69
CA CYS A 51 -10.76 9.92 -7.25
C CYS A 51 -9.73 10.95 -6.76
N PRO A 52 -10.01 11.74 -5.70
CA PRO A 52 -9.00 12.62 -5.11
C PRO A 52 -7.77 11.88 -4.59
N HIS A 53 -7.93 10.59 -4.27
CA HIS A 53 -6.90 9.71 -3.72
C HIS A 53 -6.42 8.65 -4.73
N GLU A 54 -6.45 8.97 -6.03
CA GLU A 54 -6.03 8.03 -7.07
C GLU A 54 -4.54 7.62 -6.94
N ALA A 55 -3.70 8.47 -6.33
CA ALA A 55 -2.29 8.17 -6.13
C ALA A 55 -2.05 7.07 -5.08
N GLU A 56 -2.92 7.00 -4.06
CA GLU A 56 -2.90 6.01 -2.99
C GLU A 56 -3.67 4.73 -3.39
N ARG A 57 -4.49 4.81 -4.43
CA ARG A 57 -5.29 3.68 -4.91
C ARG A 57 -4.41 2.59 -5.54
N ASN A 58 -4.64 1.33 -5.17
CA ASN A 58 -3.83 0.18 -5.59
C ASN A 58 -2.31 0.38 -5.35
N SER A 59 -1.92 1.11 -4.29
CA SER A 59 -0.52 1.43 -4.01
C SER A 59 0.00 0.67 -2.78
N PRO A 60 0.75 -0.43 -2.97
CA PRO A 60 1.43 -1.11 -1.87
C PRO A 60 2.46 -0.21 -1.16
N ALA A 61 3.06 0.73 -1.88
CA ALA A 61 4.06 1.64 -1.33
C ALA A 61 3.45 2.54 -0.24
N TRP A 62 2.33 3.19 -0.56
CA TRP A 62 1.57 3.99 0.39
C TRP A 62 1.15 3.16 1.61
N TRP A 63 0.68 1.93 1.39
CA TRP A 63 0.27 1.07 2.50
C TRP A 63 1.45 0.69 3.42
N LEU A 64 2.63 0.41 2.88
CA LEU A 64 3.82 0.14 3.68
C LEU A 64 4.26 1.37 4.49
N GLU A 65 4.07 2.59 3.98
CA GLU A 65 4.33 3.81 4.75
C GLU A 65 3.41 3.95 5.97
N LEU A 66 2.13 3.56 5.86
CA LEU A 66 1.21 3.53 7.00
C LEU A 66 1.70 2.56 8.09
N GLU A 67 2.19 1.38 7.71
CA GLU A 67 2.73 0.39 8.64
C GLU A 67 4.01 0.88 9.31
N VAL A 68 4.88 1.62 8.59
CA VAL A 68 6.07 2.27 9.18
C VAL A 68 5.66 3.30 10.24
N GLN A 69 4.64 4.12 9.94
CA GLN A 69 4.11 5.11 10.88
C GLN A 69 3.48 4.45 12.12
N ALA A 70 2.76 3.34 11.96
CA ALA A 70 2.13 2.62 13.07
C ALA A 70 3.18 1.99 14.02
N ASN A 71 4.36 1.64 13.50
CA ASN A 71 5.44 0.99 14.25
C ASN A 71 6.49 1.98 14.81
N GLY A 72 6.26 3.30 14.70
CA GLY A 72 6.97 4.32 15.48
C GLY A 72 8.26 4.88 14.87
N GLU A 73 8.56 4.63 13.60
CA GLU A 73 9.67 5.29 12.89
C GLU A 73 9.12 6.48 12.06
N PRO A 74 9.82 7.62 11.99
CA PRO A 74 9.27 8.84 11.43
C PRO A 74 9.13 8.72 9.91
N GLY A 75 7.88 8.71 9.43
CA GLY A 75 7.57 9.08 8.05
C GLY A 75 7.98 10.53 7.80
N PHE A 76 8.61 10.77 6.65
CA PHE A 76 9.12 12.08 6.21
C PHE A 76 8.08 13.20 6.26
#